data_AF-A0A3C1TCM0-F1
#
_entry.id   AF-A0A3C1TCM0-F1
#
_cell.length_a   1.000
_cell.length_b   1.000
_cell.length_c   1.000
_cell.angle_alpha   90.00
_cell.angle_beta   90.00
_cell.angle_gamma   90.00
#
_symmetry.space_group_name_H-M   'P 1'
#
loop_
_entity.id
_entity.type
_entity.pdbx_description
1 polymer ?
#
loop_
_entity_poly.entity_id
_entity_poly.type
_entity_poly.pdbx_seq_one_letter_code
_entity_poly.pdbx_strand_id
1 'polypeptide(L)' 'TGGVAILVKKAPNALIVPIAIKNTGKLNPKGIFPLSSFESLSWTVLEPIEPKGKTVDEIVEMAKSRIENELKTA' A
#
# COMPACT_ATOMS: atom_id res chain seq x y z
N THR A 1 -11.51 -4.55 -2.32
CA THR A 1 -12.07 -3.51 -1.41
C THR A 1 -12.65 -4.08 -0.11
N GLY A 2 -13.21 -5.30 -0.10
CA GLY A 2 -13.89 -5.88 1.08
C GLY A 2 -13.12 -5.87 2.42
N GLY A 3 -11.82 -6.17 2.43
CA GLY A 3 -11.03 -6.17 3.67
C GLY A 3 -10.91 -4.77 4.31
N VAL A 4 -10.60 -3.75 3.50
CA VAL A 4 -10.51 -2.36 3.95
C VAL A 4 -11.85 -1.86 4.47
N ALA A 5 -12.96 -2.24 3.82
CA ALA A 5 -14.30 -1.86 4.25
C ALA A 5 -14.63 -2.35 5.68
N ILE A 6 -14.24 -3.59 6.02
CA ILE A 6 -14.43 -4.13 7.38
C ILE A 6 -13.57 -3.38 8.40
N LEU A 7 -12.34 -3.04 8.05
CA LEU A 7 -11.43 -2.29 8.93
C LEU A 7 -11.96 -0.88 9.21
N VAL A 8 -12.36 -0.13 8.18
CA VAL A 8 -12.95 1.21 8.33
C VAL A 8 -14.25 1.16 9.13
N LYS A 9 -15.08 0.13 8.94
CA LYS A 9 -16.31 -0.06 9.73
C LYS A 9 -16.03 -0.34 11.21
N LYS A 10 -15.05 -1.19 11.52
CA LYS A 10 -14.72 -1.59 12.90
C LYS A 10 -13.87 -0.54 13.63
N ALA A 11 -13.05 0.21 12.91
CA ALA A 11 -12.13 1.20 13.45
C ALA A 11 -12.24 2.52 12.65
N PRO A 12 -13.34 3.27 12.80
CA PRO A 12 -13.62 4.45 11.98
C PRO A 12 -12.68 5.64 12.24
N ASN A 13 -11.94 5.61 13.36
CA ASN A 13 -10.97 6.65 13.74
C ASN A 13 -9.52 6.23 13.42
N ALA A 14 -9.30 5.06 12.82
CA ALA A 14 -7.96 4.59 12.51
C ALA A 14 -7.42 5.32 11.27
N LEU A 15 -6.17 5.80 11.37
CA LEU A 15 -5.43 6.36 10.25
C LEU A 15 -5.11 5.26 9.23
N ILE A 16 -5.39 5.50 7.95
CA ILE A 16 -4.91 4.63 6.89
C ILE A 16 -3.55 5.15 6.45
N VAL A 17 -2.49 4.36 6.66
CA VAL A 17 -1.11 4.74 6.31
C VAL A 17 -0.66 3.91 5.10
N PRO A 18 -0.54 4.52 3.89
CA PRO A 18 -0.03 3.81 2.72
C PRO A 18 1.48 3.59 2.82
N ILE A 19 1.95 2.44 2.33
CA ILE A 19 3.37 2.10 2.27
C ILE A 19 3.70 1.68 0.85
N ALA A 20 4.66 2.36 0.21
CA ALA A 20 5.20 1.94 -1.07
C ALA A 20 6.41 1.04 -0.85
N ILE A 21 6.41 -0.16 -1.41
CA ILE A 21 7.52 -1.11 -1.30
C ILE A 21 8.14 -1.29 -2.68
N LYS A 22 9.43 -0.97 -2.81
CA LYS A 22 10.18 -1.06 -4.06
C LYS A 22 10.89 -2.40 -4.18
N ASN A 23 11.03 -2.87 -5.42
CA ASN A 23 11.76 -4.08 -5.82
C ASN A 23 11.26 -5.42 -5.24
N THR A 24 10.08 -5.49 -4.63
CA THR A 24 9.51 -6.77 -4.15
C THR A 24 9.38 -7.79 -5.27
N GLY A 25 8.94 -7.37 -6.46
CA GLY A 25 8.85 -8.24 -7.64
C GLY A 25 10.20 -8.80 -8.13
N LYS A 26 11.34 -8.18 -7.77
CA LYS A 26 12.67 -8.73 -8.06
C LYS A 26 13.05 -9.83 -7.08
N LEU A 27 12.64 -9.71 -5.81
CA LEU A 27 12.81 -10.75 -4.79
C LEU A 27 12.05 -12.03 -5.19
N ASN A 28 10.84 -11.89 -5.72
CA ASN A 28 9.94 -13.02 -5.95
C ASN A 28 9.36 -13.07 -7.38
N PRO A 29 10.20 -13.15 -8.42
CA PRO A 29 9.81 -12.92 -9.82
C PRO A 29 8.82 -13.97 -10.37
N LYS A 30 8.73 -15.14 -9.71
CA LYS A 30 7.83 -16.24 -10.07
C LYS A 30 6.81 -16.56 -8.97
N GLY A 31 6.58 -15.63 -8.03
CA GLY A 31 5.80 -15.90 -6.82
C GLY A 31 6.68 -16.41 -5.68
N ILE A 32 6.14 -17.26 -4.80
CA ILE A 32 6.78 -17.60 -3.50
C ILE A 32 8.17 -18.26 -3.65
N PHE A 33 8.42 -19.00 -4.74
CA PHE A 33 9.71 -19.65 -4.99
C PHE A 33 9.93 -19.89 -6.50
N PRO A 34 11.17 -19.83 -7.02
CA PRO A 34 12.43 -19.47 -6.33
C PRO A 34 12.52 -17.97 -6.02
N LEU A 35 13.19 -17.65 -4.90
CA LEU A 35 13.49 -16.27 -4.50
C LEU A 35 14.86 -15.84 -5.05
N SER A 36 14.96 -14.60 -5.53
CA SER A 36 16.24 -13.97 -5.88
C SER A 36 16.91 -13.45 -4.61
N SER A 37 18.16 -13.83 -4.37
CA SER A 37 18.90 -13.41 -3.18
C SER A 37 19.58 -12.06 -3.41
N PHE A 38 19.82 -11.32 -2.31
CA PHE A 38 20.53 -10.04 -2.30
C PHE A 38 19.88 -8.91 -3.11
N GLU A 39 18.57 -9.00 -3.37
CA GLU A 39 17.80 -7.90 -3.96
C GLU A 39 17.69 -6.71 -3.00
N SER A 40 17.93 -5.50 -3.50
CA SER A 40 17.78 -4.28 -2.71
C SER A 40 16.30 -3.92 -2.55
N LEU A 41 15.78 -4.10 -1.35
CA LEU A 41 14.40 -3.75 -0.98
C LEU A 41 14.40 -2.44 -0.19
N SER A 42 13.44 -1.57 -0.51
CA SER A 42 13.18 -0.37 0.27
C SER A 42 11.69 -0.15 0.41
N TRP A 43 11.28 0.54 1.48
CA TRP A 43 9.91 0.95 1.68
C TRP A 43 9.84 2.41 2.12
N THR A 44 8.86 3.12 1.60
CA THR A 44 8.56 4.51 1.95
C THR A 44 7.22 4.54 2.65
N VAL A 45 7.17 5.09 3.86
CA VAL A 45 5.92 5.39 4.56
C VAL A 45 5.37 6.69 3.99
N LEU A 46 4.16 6.64 3.46
CA LEU A 46 3.52 7.80 2.82
C LEU A 46 2.61 8.53 3.80
N GLU A 47 2.14 9.71 3.37
CA GLU A 47 1.22 10.51 4.17
C GLU A 47 -0.01 9.70 4.58
N PRO A 48 -0.44 9.77 5.85
CA PRO A 48 -1.69 9.16 6.31
C PRO A 48 -2.93 9.71 5.59
N ILE A 49 -4.00 8.92 5.62
CA ILE A 49 -5.31 9.24 5.06
C ILE A 49 -6.36 9.15 6.16
N GLU A 50 -7.10 10.25 6.34
CA GLU A 50 -8.20 10.28 7.29
C GLU A 50 -9.45 9.65 6.67
N PRO A 51 -10.03 8.61 7.31
CA PRO A 51 -11.21 7.94 6.80
C PRO A 51 -12.48 8.80 6.88
N LYS A 52 -12.49 9.82 7.76
CA LYS A 52 -13.68 10.63 8.03
C LYS A 52 -14.13 11.37 6.76
N GLY A 53 -15.40 11.18 6.41
CA GLY A 53 -16.04 11.87 5.27
C GLY A 53 -15.65 11.34 3.90
N LYS A 54 -15.06 10.14 3.80
CA LYS A 54 -14.70 9.50 2.53
C LYS A 54 -15.32 8.11 2.42
N THR A 55 -15.64 7.72 1.21
CA THR A 55 -16.03 6.35 0.89
C THR A 55 -14.80 5.43 0.91
N VAL A 56 -15.04 4.13 1.07
CA VAL A 56 -13.95 3.13 1.06
C VAL A 56 -13.22 3.12 -0.29
N ASP A 57 -13.95 3.30 -1.39
CA ASP A 57 -13.37 3.28 -2.72
C ASP A 57 -12.46 4.49 -2.95
N GLU A 58 -12.84 5.68 -2.47
CA GLU A 58 -11.99 6.87 -2.51
C GLU A 58 -10.71 6.69 -1.68
N ILE A 59 -10.81 6.10 -0.48
CA ILE A 59 -9.64 5.82 0.37
C ILE A 59 -8.67 4.88 -0.35
N VAL A 60 -9.20 3.82 -0.97
CA VAL A 60 -8.39 2.85 -1.72
C VAL A 60 -7.73 3.50 -2.94
N GLU A 61 -8.47 4.31 -3.70
CA GLU A 61 -7.94 4.96 -4.90
C GLU A 61 -6.87 6.00 -4.54
N MET A 62 -7.05 6.79 -3.49
CA MET A 62 -6.03 7.72 -2.99
C MET A 62 -4.76 6.97 -2.54
N ALA A 63 -4.91 5.88 -1.77
CA ALA A 63 -3.76 5.09 -1.32
C ALA A 63 -3.00 4.51 -2.51
N LYS A 64 -3.72 3.95 -3.49
CA LYS A 64 -3.15 3.42 -4.73
C LYS A 64 -2.41 4.51 -5.50
N SER A 65 -3.03 5.66 -5.73
CA SER A 65 -2.42 6.78 -6.46
C SER A 65 -1.13 7.28 -5.78
N ARG A 66 -1.14 7.43 -4.44
CA ARG A 66 0.05 7.82 -3.66
C ARG A 66 1.19 6.80 -3.82
N ILE A 67 0.87 5.51 -3.73
CA ILE A 67 1.85 4.42 -3.91
C ILE A 67 2.41 4.42 -5.33
N GLU A 68 1.56 4.52 -6.36
CA GLU A 68 2.01 4.56 -7.75
C GLU A 68 2.90 5.77 -8.05
N ASN A 69 2.60 6.93 -7.50
CA ASN A 69 3.42 8.12 -7.65
C ASN A 69 4.82 7.92 -7.03
N GLU A 70 4.88 7.41 -5.80
CA GLU A 70 6.15 7.12 -5.12
C GLU A 70 7.00 6.07 -5.85
N LEU A 71 6.36 5.08 -6.49
CA LEU A 71 7.07 4.06 -7.28
C LEU A 71 7.55 4.57 -8.65
N LYS A 72 6.92 5.60 -9.23
CA LYS A 72 7.33 6.21 -10.51
C LYS A 72 8.47 7.21 -10.36
N THR A 73 8.55 7.90 -9.22
CA THR A 73 9.56 8.94 -8.96
C THR A 73 10.94 8.36 -8.62
N ALA A 74 11.06 7.04 -8.48
CA ALA A 74 12.22 6.37 -7.89
C ALA A 74 12.99 5.44 -8.83
#